data_AF-A0A8J2KRI3-F1
#
_entry.id   AF-A0A8J2KRI3-F1
#
_cell.length_a   1.000
_cell.length_b   1.000
_cell.length_c   1.000
_cell.angle_alpha   90.00
_cell.angle_beta   90.00
_cell.angle_gamma   90.00
#
_symmetry.space_group_name_H-M   'P 1'
#
loop_
_entity.id
_entity.type
_entity.pdbx_description
1 polymer ?
#
loop_
_entity_poly.entity_id
_entity_poly.type
_entity_poly.pdbx_seq_one_letter_code
_entity_poly.pdbx_strand_id
1 'polypeptide(L)'
;MVLIGTFATLVPYLANGPYWIMVDGAASQCRRYWWENMLYINNLMEFGTGRCYNLAWYLANEMQFFILSPLVIYPLWRWKRVGYGIIAVLGVAAVTSPTVITAYYHMPPTDIKTIDPTLLSTTLWADTYSKPWARFGAYLVGIVVGYLLYLGKVNPKLFKGLP
;
A
#
# COMPACT_ATOMS: atom_id res chain seq x y z
N MET A 1 -0.86 17.46 0.42
CA MET A 1 -2.02 18.36 0.22
C MET A 1 -1.75 19.45 -0.80
N VAL A 2 -0.64 20.19 -0.68
CA VAL A 2 -0.23 21.19 -1.71
C VAL A 2 -0.23 20.59 -3.12
N LEU A 3 0.37 19.40 -3.30
CA LEU A 3 0.41 18.72 -4.61
C LEU A 3 -0.99 18.37 -5.16
N ILE A 4 -1.91 17.91 -4.32
CA ILE A 4 -3.28 17.58 -4.75
C ILE A 4 -4.03 18.86 -5.13
N GLY A 5 -3.86 19.93 -4.35
CA GLY A 5 -4.42 21.24 -4.65
C GLY A 5 -3.90 21.79 -5.98
N THR A 6 -2.59 21.72 -6.23
CA THR A 6 -2.01 22.18 -7.51
C THR A 6 -2.51 21.35 -8.69
N PHE A 7 -2.65 20.02 -8.55
CA PHE A 7 -3.24 19.17 -9.58
C PHE A 7 -4.72 19.46 -9.82
N ALA A 8 -5.47 19.82 -8.78
CA ALA A 8 -6.89 20.14 -8.88
C ALA A 8 -7.16 21.50 -9.53
N THR A 9 -6.26 22.48 -9.37
CA THR A 9 -6.53 23.88 -9.75
C THR A 9 -5.57 24.45 -10.79
N LEU A 10 -4.27 24.22 -10.68
CA LEU A 10 -3.26 24.88 -11.51
C LEU A 10 -2.93 24.07 -12.76
N VAL A 11 -2.75 22.75 -12.61
CA VAL A 11 -2.30 21.85 -13.69
C VAL A 11 -3.17 21.93 -14.95
N PRO A 12 -4.52 21.99 -14.89
CA PRO A 12 -5.37 22.11 -16.09
C PRO A 12 -5.09 23.32 -16.98
N TYR A 13 -4.49 24.39 -16.43
CA TYR A 13 -4.21 25.62 -17.17
C TYR A 13 -2.77 25.72 -17.69
N LEU A 14 -1.92 24.75 -17.39
CA LEU A 14 -0.48 24.83 -17.72
C LEU A 14 -0.15 24.48 -19.18
N ALA A 15 -1.00 23.72 -19.88
CA ALA A 15 -0.80 23.38 -21.28
C ALA A 15 -2.15 23.05 -21.95
N ASN A 16 -2.12 22.75 -23.25
CA ASN A 16 -3.26 22.26 -24.01
C ASN A 16 -2.77 21.22 -25.04
N GLY A 17 -3.57 20.19 -25.31
CA GLY A 17 -3.22 19.17 -26.30
C GLY A 17 -4.26 18.04 -26.39
N PRO A 18 -4.12 17.13 -27.37
CA PRO A 18 -5.09 16.06 -27.60
C PRO A 18 -5.22 15.08 -26.43
N TYR A 19 -4.17 14.94 -25.61
CA TYR A 19 -4.20 14.11 -24.39
C TYR A 19 -4.70 14.85 -23.14
N TRP A 20 -4.96 16.16 -23.25
CA TRP A 20 -5.28 17.02 -22.10
C TRP A 20 -6.64 16.70 -21.46
N ILE A 21 -7.53 16.04 -22.21
CA ILE A 21 -8.81 15.54 -21.70
C ILE A 21 -8.62 14.58 -20.50
N MET A 22 -7.50 13.86 -20.44
CA MET A 22 -7.18 12.98 -19.30
C MET A 22 -6.74 13.78 -18.08
N VAL A 23 -6.04 14.89 -18.29
CA VAL A 23 -5.61 15.81 -17.22
C VAL A 23 -6.80 16.53 -16.62
N ASP A 24 -7.71 17.04 -17.46
CA ASP A 24 -8.96 17.66 -17.02
C ASP A 24 -9.86 16.67 -16.28
N GLY A 25 -9.96 15.44 -16.80
CA GLY A 25 -10.62 14.33 -16.12
C GLY A 25 -10.03 14.10 -14.73
N ALA A 26 -8.72 13.91 -14.61
CA ALA A 26 -8.05 13.70 -13.33
C ALA A 26 -8.24 14.88 -12.36
N ALA A 27 -8.13 16.12 -12.84
CA ALA A 27 -8.32 17.32 -12.02
C ALA A 27 -9.77 17.43 -11.51
N SER A 28 -10.77 17.04 -12.31
CA SER A 28 -12.16 16.99 -11.87
C SER A 28 -12.38 15.96 -10.75
N GLN A 29 -11.75 14.78 -10.87
CA GLN A 29 -11.77 13.75 -9.81
C GLN A 29 -11.07 14.26 -8.55
N CYS A 30 -9.95 14.97 -8.69
CA CYS A 30 -9.28 15.63 -7.58
C CYS A 30 -10.17 16.60 -6.83
N ARG A 31 -10.92 17.47 -7.53
CA ARG A 31 -11.84 18.42 -6.89
C ARG A 31 -12.97 17.72 -6.12
N ARG A 32 -13.38 16.52 -6.55
CA ARG A 32 -14.45 15.75 -5.90
C ARG A 32 -13.96 14.90 -4.72
N TYR A 33 -12.75 14.33 -4.81
CA TYR A 33 -12.26 13.29 -3.91
C TYR A 33 -10.95 13.65 -3.17
N TRP A 34 -10.57 14.93 -3.13
CA TRP A 34 -9.40 15.38 -2.38
C TRP A 34 -9.44 14.96 -0.90
N TRP A 35 -10.64 14.95 -0.30
CA TRP A 35 -10.84 14.64 1.11
C TRP A 35 -10.47 13.19 1.46
N GLU A 36 -10.69 12.24 0.55
CA GLU A 36 -10.31 10.82 0.74
C GLU A 36 -8.79 10.65 0.85
N ASN A 37 -8.06 11.46 0.09
CA ASN A 37 -6.60 11.49 0.14
C ASN A 37 -6.10 12.18 1.42
N MET A 38 -6.87 13.12 1.99
CA MET A 38 -6.55 13.76 3.27
C MET A 38 -6.77 12.83 4.45
N LEU A 39 -7.81 12.00 4.40
CA LEU A 39 -8.10 10.97 5.40
C LEU A 39 -7.27 9.70 5.20
N TYR A 40 -6.46 9.61 4.15
CA TYR A 40 -5.69 8.40 3.78
C TYR A 40 -6.56 7.15 3.63
N ILE A 41 -7.76 7.29 3.07
CA ILE A 41 -8.70 6.18 2.80
C ILE A 41 -8.90 5.92 1.29
N ASN A 42 -8.25 6.72 0.44
CA ASN A 42 -8.29 6.62 -1.02
C ASN A 42 -7.86 5.26 -1.60
N ASN A 43 -7.17 4.43 -0.83
CA ASN A 43 -6.76 3.06 -1.19
C ASN A 43 -7.81 1.98 -0.83
N LEU A 44 -8.83 2.33 -0.05
CA LEU A 44 -9.93 1.44 0.36
C LEU A 44 -11.20 1.65 -0.46
N MET A 45 -11.30 2.76 -1.18
CA MET A 45 -12.45 3.09 -2.03
C MET A 45 -12.40 2.34 -3.38
N GLU A 46 -13.57 2.13 -4.00
CA GLU A 46 -13.70 1.39 -5.27
C GLU A 46 -12.85 1.99 -6.40
N PHE A 47 -12.23 1.12 -7.20
CA PHE A 47 -11.36 1.53 -8.29
C PHE A 47 -12.11 2.30 -9.37
N GLY A 48 -11.53 3.42 -9.81
CA GLY A 48 -12.18 4.35 -10.73
C GLY A 48 -12.97 5.46 -10.03
N THR A 49 -13.22 5.33 -8.72
CA THR A 49 -13.72 6.41 -7.87
C THR A 49 -12.59 6.85 -6.92
N GLY A 50 -12.45 8.13 -6.59
CA GLY A 50 -11.52 8.56 -5.54
C GLY A 50 -10.05 8.85 -5.93
N ARG A 51 -9.56 8.34 -7.08
CA ARG A 51 -8.14 8.53 -7.47
C ARG A 51 -7.89 9.86 -8.17
N CYS A 52 -7.63 10.86 -7.35
CA CYS A 52 -7.05 12.13 -7.80
C CYS A 52 -5.60 11.98 -8.28
N TYR A 53 -4.78 11.29 -7.48
CA TYR A 53 -3.34 11.26 -7.66
C TYR A 53 -2.80 9.86 -7.46
N ASN A 54 -2.24 9.29 -8.53
CA ASN A 54 -1.75 7.90 -8.55
C ASN A 54 -0.55 7.64 -7.63
N LEU A 55 0.04 8.63 -6.96
CA LEU A 55 1.05 8.37 -5.93
C LEU A 55 0.44 8.39 -4.52
N ALA A 56 -0.71 9.05 -4.35
CA ALA A 56 -1.32 9.25 -3.04
C ALA A 56 -1.83 7.94 -2.39
N TRP A 57 -2.14 6.90 -3.18
CA TRP A 57 -2.55 5.60 -2.62
C TRP A 57 -1.40 4.94 -1.85
N TYR A 58 -0.15 5.14 -2.28
CA TYR A 58 1.02 4.58 -1.61
C TYR A 58 1.24 5.26 -0.26
N LEU A 59 1.12 6.59 -0.23
CA LEU A 59 1.22 7.36 1.01
C LEU A 59 0.14 6.98 2.04
N ALA A 60 -1.07 6.66 1.56
CA ALA A 60 -2.14 6.17 2.43
C ALA A 60 -1.83 4.79 3.04
N ASN A 61 -1.29 3.87 2.25
CA ASN A 61 -0.82 2.59 2.76
C ASN A 61 0.25 2.80 3.86
N GLU A 62 1.23 3.67 3.64
CA GLU A 62 2.29 3.94 4.61
C GLU A 62 1.74 4.50 5.93
N MET A 63 0.81 5.47 5.86
CA MET A 63 0.20 6.03 7.08
C MET A 63 -0.61 4.99 7.85
N GLN A 64 -1.39 4.15 7.15
CA GLN A 64 -2.15 3.08 7.78
C GLN A 64 -1.22 2.08 8.49
N PHE A 65 -0.13 1.67 7.85
CA PHE A 65 0.84 0.76 8.48
C PHE A 65 1.59 1.41 9.63
N PHE A 66 1.94 2.69 9.51
CA PHE A 66 2.56 3.43 10.59
C PHE A 66 1.67 3.48 11.84
N ILE A 67 0.38 3.75 11.67
CA ILE A 67 -0.60 3.77 12.76
C ILE A 67 -0.79 2.38 13.38
N LEU A 68 -0.78 1.31 12.56
CA LEU A 68 -0.93 -0.07 13.05
C LEU A 68 0.34 -0.64 13.70
N SER A 69 1.50 -0.07 13.40
CA SER A 69 2.80 -0.55 13.88
C SER A 69 2.93 -0.71 15.40
N PRO A 70 2.46 0.22 16.25
CA PRO A 70 2.60 0.10 17.70
C PRO A 70 1.79 -1.08 18.24
N LEU A 71 0.69 -1.45 17.56
CA LEU A 71 -0.13 -2.62 17.93
C LEU A 71 0.61 -3.94 17.73
N VAL A 72 1.60 -3.98 16.84
CA VAL A 72 2.47 -5.16 16.64
C VAL A 72 3.70 -5.08 17.53
N ILE A 73 4.33 -3.90 17.62
CA ILE A 73 5.57 -3.70 18.37
C ILE A 73 5.35 -3.83 19.89
N TYR A 74 4.24 -3.30 20.42
CA TYR A 74 3.97 -3.32 21.87
C TYR A 74 3.84 -4.74 22.43
N PRO A 75 3.03 -5.65 21.86
CA PRO A 75 3.00 -7.06 22.27
C PRO A 75 4.35 -7.76 22.09
N LEU A 76 5.10 -7.43 21.04
CA LEU A 76 6.43 -8.01 20.80
C LEU A 76 7.44 -7.65 21.89
N TRP A 77 7.35 -6.43 22.42
CA TRP A 77 8.16 -5.98 23.54
C TRP A 77 7.68 -6.55 24.89
N ARG A 78 6.37 -6.52 25.17
CA ARG A 78 5.81 -6.87 26.49
C ARG A 78 5.58 -8.37 26.69
N TRP A 79 5.19 -9.09 25.63
CA TRP A 79 4.79 -10.50 25.64
C TRP A 79 5.34 -11.23 24.41
N LYS A 80 6.64 -11.53 24.42
CA LYS A 80 7.38 -12.11 23.28
C LYS A 80 6.66 -13.27 22.57
N ARG A 81 6.06 -14.21 23.32
CA ARG A 81 5.30 -15.35 22.76
C ARG A 81 4.09 -14.90 21.93
N VAL A 82 3.34 -13.93 22.43
CA VAL A 82 2.18 -13.34 21.73
C VAL A 82 2.66 -12.56 20.51
N GLY A 83 3.73 -11.76 20.66
CA GLY A 83 4.33 -11.02 19.55
C GLY A 83 4.80 -11.92 18.40
N TYR A 84 5.48 -13.03 18.71
CA TYR A 84 5.88 -14.01 17.69
C TYR A 84 4.67 -14.65 17.01
N GLY A 85 3.60 -14.96 17.76
CA GLY A 85 2.33 -15.44 17.20
C GLY A 85 1.71 -14.44 16.24
N ILE A 86 1.66 -13.15 16.61
CA ILE A 86 1.14 -12.08 15.77
C ILE A 86 1.97 -11.95 14.48
N ILE A 87 3.30 -11.94 14.58
CA ILE A 87 4.19 -11.88 13.40
C ILE A 87 3.98 -13.09 12.49
N ALA A 88 3.85 -14.30 13.04
CA ALA A 88 3.63 -15.50 12.25
C ALA A 88 2.29 -15.45 11.50
N VAL A 89 1.20 -15.07 12.19
CA VAL A 89 -0.13 -14.95 11.58
C VAL A 89 -0.13 -13.87 10.50
N LEU A 90 0.45 -12.70 10.77
CA LEU A 90 0.59 -11.63 9.79
C LEU A 90 1.47 -12.06 8.61
N GLY A 91 2.55 -12.80 8.84
CA GLY A 91 3.43 -13.31 7.78
C GLY A 91 2.72 -14.28 6.84
N VAL A 92 1.94 -15.23 7.39
CA VAL A 92 1.09 -16.11 6.59
C VAL A 92 0.07 -15.30 5.80
N ALA A 93 -0.63 -14.39 6.47
CA ALA A 93 -1.63 -13.53 5.84
C ALA A 93 -1.04 -12.73 4.67
N ALA A 94 0.20 -12.23 4.79
CA ALA A 94 0.87 -11.42 3.76
C ALA A 94 1.16 -12.19 2.47
N VAL A 95 1.38 -13.51 2.58
CA VAL A 95 1.61 -14.39 1.43
C VAL A 95 0.27 -14.88 0.89
N THR A 96 -0.66 -15.27 1.76
CA THR A 96 -1.94 -15.85 1.33
C THR A 96 -2.84 -14.83 0.67
N SER A 97 -2.89 -13.57 1.12
CA SER A 97 -3.80 -12.57 0.56
C SER A 97 -3.58 -12.28 -0.92
N PRO A 98 -2.37 -11.93 -1.43
CA PRO A 98 -2.18 -11.74 -2.86
C PRO A 98 -2.32 -13.03 -3.65
N THR A 99 -1.95 -14.18 -3.06
CA THR A 99 -2.04 -15.49 -3.72
C THR A 99 -3.49 -15.89 -3.98
N VAL A 100 -4.36 -15.75 -2.97
CA VAL A 100 -5.79 -16.06 -3.08
C VAL A 100 -6.48 -15.13 -4.07
N ILE A 101 -6.17 -13.84 -4.05
CA ILE A 101 -6.74 -12.86 -4.99
C ILE A 101 -6.32 -13.20 -6.42
N THR A 102 -5.03 -13.44 -6.65
CA THR A 102 -4.50 -13.83 -7.97
C THR A 102 -5.17 -15.11 -8.49
N ALA A 103 -5.34 -16.11 -7.62
CA ALA A 103 -5.96 -17.39 -7.97
C ALA A 103 -7.47 -17.25 -8.27
N TYR A 104 -8.19 -16.45 -7.48
CA TYR A 104 -9.63 -16.24 -7.63
C TYR A 104 -9.98 -15.50 -8.92
N TYR A 105 -9.18 -14.49 -9.28
CA TYR A 105 -9.40 -13.67 -10.48
C TYR A 105 -8.66 -14.21 -11.72
N HIS A 106 -8.04 -15.38 -11.65
CA HIS A 106 -7.25 -15.98 -12.74
C HIS A 106 -6.25 -15.00 -13.39
N MET A 107 -5.56 -14.23 -12.55
CA MET A 107 -4.69 -13.14 -13.03
C MET A 107 -3.43 -13.68 -13.71
N PRO A 108 -3.02 -13.07 -14.84
CA PRO A 108 -1.77 -13.44 -15.49
C PRO A 108 -0.55 -13.04 -14.65
N PRO A 109 0.57 -13.77 -14.77
CA PRO A 109 1.80 -13.47 -14.02
C PRO A 109 2.49 -12.18 -14.49
N THR A 110 2.07 -11.58 -15.61
CA THR A 110 2.71 -10.40 -16.20
C THR A 110 1.70 -9.40 -16.77
N ASP A 111 2.06 -8.12 -16.70
CA ASP A 111 1.33 -6.99 -17.30
C ASP A 111 1.55 -6.85 -18.81
N ILE A 112 1.55 -7.97 -19.54
CA ILE A 112 1.66 -7.93 -21.00
C ILE A 112 0.27 -7.59 -21.54
N LYS A 113 0.16 -6.45 -22.25
CA LYS A 113 -1.07 -5.88 -22.83
C LYS A 113 -1.77 -6.76 -23.88
N THR A 114 -1.40 -8.02 -24.02
CA THR A 114 -2.02 -8.99 -24.93
C THR A 114 -3.26 -9.66 -24.32
N ILE A 115 -3.55 -9.43 -23.04
CA ILE A 115 -4.71 -9.96 -22.31
C ILE A 115 -5.76 -8.86 -22.17
N ASP A 116 -7.03 -9.28 -22.20
CA ASP A 116 -8.24 -8.44 -22.15
C ASP A 116 -8.06 -7.17 -21.29
N PRO A 117 -8.10 -5.96 -21.89
CA PRO A 117 -7.75 -4.70 -21.22
C PRO A 117 -8.66 -4.38 -20.02
N THR A 118 -9.83 -5.00 -19.96
CA THR A 118 -10.80 -4.87 -18.88
C THR A 118 -10.35 -5.59 -17.60
N LEU A 119 -9.84 -6.82 -17.71
CA LEU A 119 -9.23 -7.61 -16.63
C LEU A 119 -7.94 -6.97 -16.10
N LEU A 120 -7.13 -6.40 -16.99
CA LEU A 120 -5.81 -5.86 -16.60
C LEU A 120 -5.91 -4.54 -15.82
N SER A 121 -6.81 -3.64 -16.22
CA SER A 121 -6.85 -2.28 -15.69
C SER A 121 -7.64 -2.16 -14.38
N THR A 122 -8.73 -2.92 -14.24
CA THR A 122 -9.58 -2.83 -13.06
C THR A 122 -9.09 -3.79 -11.98
N THR A 123 -9.17 -5.11 -12.14
CA THR A 123 -8.95 -6.03 -11.01
C THR A 123 -7.50 -6.08 -10.50
N LEU A 124 -6.48 -6.04 -11.37
CA LEU A 124 -5.09 -6.08 -10.91
C LEU A 124 -4.72 -4.85 -10.06
N TRP A 125 -5.04 -3.65 -10.54
CA TRP A 125 -4.70 -2.41 -9.84
C TRP A 125 -5.67 -2.08 -8.70
N ALA A 126 -6.96 -2.39 -8.87
CA ALA A 126 -8.01 -2.24 -7.86
C ALA A 126 -7.83 -3.18 -6.70
N ASP A 127 -7.77 -4.48 -7.00
CA ASP A 127 -8.05 -5.53 -6.05
C ASP A 127 -6.78 -6.14 -5.47
N THR A 128 -5.69 -6.07 -6.22
CA THR A 128 -4.40 -6.66 -5.81
C THR A 128 -3.38 -5.59 -5.46
N TYR A 129 -3.16 -4.59 -6.32
CA TYR A 129 -1.98 -3.75 -6.19
C TYR A 129 -2.13 -2.60 -5.18
N SER A 130 -3.28 -1.92 -5.17
CA SER A 130 -3.45 -0.70 -4.38
C SER A 130 -3.85 -0.95 -2.91
N LYS A 131 -4.37 -2.14 -2.62
CA LYS A 131 -4.93 -2.49 -1.33
C LYS A 131 -3.84 -2.80 -0.28
N PRO A 132 -4.05 -2.44 1.00
CA PRO A 132 -3.04 -2.62 2.04
C PRO A 132 -2.67 -4.08 2.30
N TRP A 133 -3.63 -5.00 2.19
CA TRP A 133 -3.44 -6.41 2.53
C TRP A 133 -2.49 -7.17 1.59
N ALA A 134 -2.20 -6.66 0.40
CA ALA A 134 -1.21 -7.26 -0.49
C ALA A 134 0.22 -6.72 -0.27
N ARG A 135 0.39 -5.70 0.60
CA ARG A 135 1.65 -4.93 0.71
C ARG A 135 2.25 -4.87 2.09
N PHE A 136 1.49 -5.21 3.13
CA PHE A 136 1.96 -5.11 4.50
C PHE A 136 3.13 -6.07 4.83
N GLY A 137 3.41 -7.06 3.98
CA GLY A 137 4.55 -7.98 4.16
C GLY A 137 5.91 -7.27 4.25
N ALA A 138 6.14 -6.25 3.41
CA ALA A 138 7.38 -5.45 3.47
C ALA A 138 7.51 -4.71 4.82
N TYR A 139 6.38 -4.25 5.37
CA TYR A 139 6.33 -3.59 6.67
C TYR A 139 6.67 -4.57 7.80
N LEU A 140 6.14 -5.78 7.73
CA LEU A 140 6.42 -6.85 8.70
C LEU A 140 7.92 -7.20 8.74
N VAL A 141 8.57 -7.29 7.57
CA VAL A 141 10.03 -7.50 7.48
C VAL A 141 10.78 -6.36 8.20
N GLY A 142 10.38 -5.11 7.99
CA GLY A 142 10.95 -3.96 8.69
C GLY A 142 10.83 -4.07 10.21
N ILE A 143 9.66 -4.46 10.74
CA ILE A 143 9.44 -4.68 12.18
C ILE A 143 10.36 -5.79 12.71
N VAL A 144 10.43 -6.92 12.00
CA VAL A 144 11.27 -8.07 12.40
C VAL A 144 12.74 -7.67 12.45
N VAL A 145 13.24 -7.02 11.40
CA VAL A 145 14.63 -6.55 11.35
C VAL A 145 14.91 -5.54 12.46
N GLY A 146 14.03 -4.57 12.68
CA GLY A 146 14.15 -3.60 13.77
C GLY A 146 14.19 -4.26 15.15
N TYR A 147 13.39 -5.30 15.36
CA TYR A 147 13.38 -6.08 16.60
C TYR A 147 14.67 -6.89 16.80
N LEU A 148 15.20 -7.51 15.75
CA LEU A 148 16.47 -8.24 15.80
C LEU A 148 17.64 -7.32 16.16
N LEU A 149 17.68 -6.11 15.57
CA LEU A 149 18.67 -5.09 15.91
C LEU A 149 18.56 -4.64 17.37
N TYR A 150 17.34 -4.43 17.87
CA TYR A 150 17.10 -4.15 19.29
C TYR A 150 17.63 -5.26 20.19
N LEU A 151 17.33 -6.53 19.86
CA LEU A 151 17.79 -7.67 20.65
C LEU A 151 19.30 -7.79 20.68
N GLY A 152 20.00 -7.58 19.58
CA GLY A 152 21.46 -7.70 19.59
C GLY A 152 22.18 -6.50 20.17
N LYS A 153 21.57 -5.30 20.20
CA LYS A 153 22.07 -4.19 21.03
C LYS A 153 21.95 -4.53 22.53
N VAL A 154 20.85 -5.16 22.93
CA VAL A 154 20.59 -5.58 24.32
C VAL A 154 21.43 -6.80 24.72
N ASN A 155 21.68 -7.72 23.80
CA ASN A 155 22.46 -8.93 24.02
C ASN A 155 23.46 -9.16 22.87
N PRO A 156 24.69 -8.63 22.97
CA PRO A 156 25.71 -8.74 21.92
C PRO A 156 26.11 -10.18 21.60
N LYS A 157 25.83 -11.14 22.50
CA LYS A 157 26.11 -12.56 22.28
C LYS A 157 25.18 -13.19 21.23
N LEU A 158 24.02 -12.57 20.96
CA LEU A 158 23.05 -13.07 19.98
C LEU A 158 23.60 -13.02 18.54
N PHE A 159 24.42 -12.03 18.21
CA PHE A 159 25.06 -11.92 16.89
C PHE A 159 26.42 -12.64 16.79
N LYS A 160 27.00 -13.09 17.91
CA LYS A 160 28.25 -13.88 17.92
C LYS A 160 28.09 -15.32 17.46
N GLY A 161 26.85 -15.79 17.25
CA GLY A 161 26.54 -17.15 16.81
C GLY A 161 25.82 -17.24 15.45
N LEU A 162 25.62 -16.12 14.74
CA LEU A 162 25.30 -16.21 13.32
C LEU A 162 26.60 -16.52 12.55
N PRO A 163 26.59 -17.53 11.66
CA PRO A 163 27.76 -17.90 10.87
C PRO A 163 28.29 -16.75 10.00
#